data_AF-A0AAV9QJI3-F1
#
_entry.id   AF-A0AAV9QJI3-F1
#
_cell.length_a   1.000
_cell.length_b   1.000
_cell.length_c   1.000
_cell.angle_alpha   90.00
_cell.angle_beta   90.00
_cell.angle_gamma   90.00
#
_symmetry.space_group_name_H-M   'P 1'
#
loop_
_entity.id
_entity.type
_entity.pdbx_description
1 polymer ?
#
loop_
_entity_poly.entity_id
_entity_poly.type
_entity_poly.pdbx_seq_one_letter_code
_entity_poly.pdbx_strand_id
1 'polypeptide(L)'
;MFAAKRLGKELTKAKHSLPPGIDLVKADDFREWQVDIRVLDANPLYLNQTYRLSFIFSNNYPIEAPEVAFIYVPPSPAPTNTPQSTSQPPQSQSQSQTEQPFSGRPIPIHPHIYSNGIICLDLLGSAGWSPVQSVESVCMSIQSMLTGNTKNERPQGDEAFCQSMGVRGPEGWSGWRGGRGRGLKDVRFAYDDDTV
;
A
#
# COMPACT_ATOMS: atom_id res chain seq x y z
N MET A 1 11.80 -18.78 13.03
CA MET A 1 11.09 -17.87 12.11
C MET A 1 12.07 -17.32 11.09
N PHE A 2 12.01 -17.75 9.83
CA PHE A 2 12.85 -17.20 8.75
C PHE A 2 12.33 -15.83 8.28
N ALA A 3 11.00 -15.68 8.12
CA ALA A 3 10.33 -14.43 7.77
C ALA A 3 10.77 -13.25 8.65
N ALA A 4 10.66 -13.36 9.97
CA ALA A 4 11.07 -12.28 10.90
C ALA A 4 12.56 -11.89 10.77
N LYS A 5 13.47 -12.85 10.52
CA LYS A 5 14.89 -12.54 10.28
C LYS A 5 15.12 -11.83 8.94
N ARG A 6 14.32 -12.15 7.93
CA ARG A 6 14.34 -11.51 6.61
C ARG A 6 13.78 -10.09 6.69
N LEU A 7 12.58 -9.93 7.26
CA LEU A 7 11.90 -8.64 7.45
C LEU A 7 12.68 -7.70 8.38
N GLY A 8 13.35 -8.21 9.42
CA GLY A 8 14.27 -7.39 10.23
C GLY A 8 15.42 -6.78 9.42
N LYS A 9 15.95 -7.52 8.43
CA LYS A 9 16.99 -7.02 7.50
C LYS A 9 16.46 -6.06 6.44
N GLU A 10 15.17 -6.13 6.09
CA GLU A 10 14.51 -5.21 5.15
C GLU A 10 13.90 -3.98 5.82
N LEU A 11 13.65 -4.03 7.12
CA LEU A 11 13.29 -2.86 7.93
C LEU A 11 14.55 -2.03 8.27
N THR A 12 15.64 -2.75 8.58
CA THR A 12 17.00 -2.28 8.26
C THR A 12 17.11 -2.07 6.75
N LYS A 13 17.97 -1.19 6.24
CA LYS A 13 17.91 -0.72 4.83
C LYS A 13 16.65 0.10 4.48
N ALA A 14 15.40 -0.34 4.66
CA ALA A 14 14.24 0.53 4.35
C ALA A 14 14.25 1.84 5.17
N LYS A 15 14.58 1.79 6.47
CA LYS A 15 14.75 3.03 7.27
C LYS A 15 15.98 3.91 6.88
N HIS A 16 16.78 3.51 5.89
CA HIS A 16 18.16 3.99 5.68
C HIS A 16 18.48 4.36 4.21
N SER A 17 17.81 3.68 3.26
CA SER A 17 18.28 3.48 1.89
C SER A 17 17.10 3.23 0.94
N LEU A 18 15.93 3.82 1.22
CA LEU A 18 14.84 3.83 0.24
C LEU A 18 15.17 4.76 -0.93
N PRO A 19 14.68 4.46 -2.14
CA PRO A 19 14.78 5.36 -3.28
C PRO A 19 14.00 6.66 -3.02
N PRO A 20 14.38 7.77 -3.67
CA PRO A 20 13.70 9.03 -3.47
C PRO A 20 12.22 8.93 -3.89
N GLY A 21 11.34 9.59 -3.12
CA GLY A 21 9.89 9.52 -3.32
C GLY A 21 9.22 8.29 -2.71
N ILE A 22 9.97 7.38 -2.07
CA ILE A 22 9.43 6.24 -1.34
C ILE A 22 9.79 6.38 0.15
N ASP A 23 8.78 6.49 1.00
CA ASP A 23 8.91 6.85 2.42
C ASP A 23 8.18 5.83 3.31
N LEU A 24 8.86 5.22 4.29
CA LEU A 24 8.26 4.21 5.19
C LEU A 24 7.43 4.90 6.29
N VAL A 25 6.11 4.66 6.33
CA VAL A 25 5.18 5.32 7.27
C VAL A 25 4.93 4.49 8.51
N LYS A 26 4.62 3.20 8.33
CA LYS A 26 4.23 2.28 9.40
C LYS A 26 4.98 0.97 9.23
N ALA A 27 5.64 0.49 10.27
CA ALA A 27 6.36 -0.79 10.27
C ALA A 27 6.66 -1.29 11.69
N ASP A 28 5.66 -1.16 12.58
CA ASP A 28 5.76 -1.52 14.00
C ASP A 28 5.86 -3.05 14.18
N ASP A 29 5.21 -3.80 13.29
CA ASP A 29 5.15 -5.25 13.26
C ASP A 29 5.72 -5.84 11.96
N PHE A 30 6.13 -7.11 11.98
CA PHE A 30 6.46 -7.88 10.78
C PHE A 30 5.24 -8.45 10.03
N ARG A 31 4.06 -7.84 10.20
CA ARG A 31 2.78 -8.30 9.60
C ARG A 31 2.25 -7.34 8.55
N GLU A 32 2.16 -6.05 8.87
CA GLU A 32 1.69 -5.00 7.96
C GLU A 32 2.69 -3.84 7.97
N TRP A 33 3.24 -3.51 6.80
CA TRP A 33 3.97 -2.24 6.60
C TRP A 33 3.17 -1.32 5.68
N GLN A 34 3.24 -0.01 5.93
CA GLN A 34 2.68 1.01 5.05
C GLN A 34 3.80 1.91 4.53
N VAL A 35 3.82 2.09 3.22
CA VAL A 35 4.84 2.84 2.49
C VAL A 35 4.16 3.90 1.64
N ASP A 36 4.60 5.15 1.77
CA ASP A 36 4.20 6.24 0.90
C ASP A 36 5.04 6.24 -0.37
N ILE A 37 4.39 6.46 -1.52
CA ILE A 37 5.03 6.46 -2.84
C ILE A 37 4.61 7.68 -3.65
N ARG A 38 5.60 8.36 -4.23
CA ARG A 38 5.49 9.54 -5.08
C ARG A 38 6.15 9.29 -6.42
N VAL A 39 5.50 9.71 -7.49
CA VAL A 39 6.13 9.83 -8.81
C VAL A 39 6.96 11.10 -8.80
N LEU A 40 8.26 10.99 -9.08
CA LEU A 40 9.19 12.14 -9.09
C LEU A 40 9.26 12.80 -10.46
N ASP A 41 8.97 12.05 -11.51
CA ASP A 41 8.92 12.54 -12.88
C ASP A 41 7.77 13.51 -13.09
N ALA A 42 7.88 14.35 -14.13
CA ALA A 42 6.84 15.29 -14.54
C ALA A 42 5.63 14.61 -15.22
N ASN A 43 5.18 13.46 -14.72
CA ASN A 43 3.97 12.80 -15.19
C ASN A 43 2.74 13.56 -14.68
N PRO A 44 1.93 14.19 -15.55
CA PRO A 44 0.82 15.05 -15.13
C PRO A 44 -0.31 14.29 -14.41
N LEU A 45 -0.40 12.96 -14.57
CA LEU A 45 -1.44 12.14 -13.93
C LEU A 45 -1.22 12.03 -12.41
N TYR A 46 0.03 12.07 -11.97
CA TYR A 46 0.45 11.74 -10.60
C TYR A 46 1.26 12.85 -9.92
N LEU A 47 1.43 13.99 -10.60
CA LEU A 47 2.22 15.12 -10.14
C LEU A 47 1.75 15.63 -8.77
N ASN A 48 2.70 15.79 -7.84
CA ASN A 48 2.48 16.22 -6.45
C ASN A 48 1.53 15.34 -5.62
N GLN A 49 1.06 14.20 -6.14
CA GLN A 49 0.26 13.25 -5.39
C GLN A 49 1.17 12.25 -4.67
N THR A 50 0.73 11.83 -3.48
CA THR A 50 1.36 10.72 -2.76
C THR A 50 0.31 9.64 -2.55
N TYR A 51 0.67 8.41 -2.85
CA TYR A 51 -0.18 7.24 -2.65
C TYR A 51 0.36 6.43 -1.49
N ARG A 52 -0.48 5.63 -0.85
CA ARG A 52 -0.04 4.73 0.22
C ARG A 52 -0.21 3.28 -0.21
N LEU A 53 0.88 2.53 -0.17
CA LEU A 53 0.92 1.09 -0.32
C LEU A 53 0.84 0.44 1.06
N SER A 54 0.15 -0.69 1.13
CA SER A 54 0.14 -1.59 2.28
C SER A 54 0.71 -2.94 1.85
N PHE A 55 1.74 -3.39 2.55
CA PHE A 55 2.37 -4.70 2.41
C PHE A 55 1.91 -5.59 3.55
N ILE A 56 1.33 -6.75 3.25
CA ILE A 56 0.96 -7.76 4.25
C ILE A 56 1.82 -8.99 4.05
N PHE A 57 2.58 -9.38 5.08
CA PHE A 57 3.53 -10.49 5.00
C PHE A 57 2.93 -11.77 5.57
N SER A 58 3.01 -12.87 4.80
CA SER A 58 2.68 -14.20 5.31
C SER A 58 3.83 -14.77 6.16
N ASN A 59 3.53 -15.79 6.98
CA ASN A 59 4.55 -16.51 7.75
C ASN A 59 5.60 -17.23 6.87
N ASN A 60 5.28 -17.44 5.58
CA ASN A 60 6.15 -18.08 4.59
C ASN A 60 7.02 -17.10 3.81
N TYR A 61 6.88 -15.78 4.02
CA TYR A 61 7.74 -14.77 3.41
C TYR A 61 9.24 -15.07 3.70
N PRO A 62 10.16 -14.99 2.72
CA PRO A 62 10.01 -14.49 1.35
C PRO A 62 9.66 -15.55 0.29
N ILE A 63 9.34 -16.79 0.68
CA ILE A 63 8.99 -17.86 -0.27
C ILE A 63 7.65 -17.56 -0.94
N GLU A 64 6.68 -17.11 -0.14
CA GLU A 64 5.41 -16.55 -0.62
C GLU A 64 5.54 -15.03 -0.78
N ALA A 65 4.92 -14.47 -1.81
CA ALA A 65 4.84 -13.03 -2.02
C ALA A 65 4.09 -12.32 -0.88
N PRO A 66 4.41 -11.06 -0.56
CA PRO A 66 3.55 -10.24 0.29
C PRO A 66 2.32 -9.82 -0.51
N GLU A 67 1.15 -9.73 0.13
CA GLU A 67 0.00 -9.06 -0.49
C GLU A 67 0.29 -7.55 -0.52
N VAL A 68 0.21 -6.93 -1.69
CA VAL A 68 0.48 -5.50 -1.86
C VAL A 68 -0.72 -4.82 -2.52
N ALA A 69 -1.24 -3.80 -1.88
CA ALA A 69 -2.36 -3.01 -2.38
C ALA A 69 -2.20 -1.53 -2.02
N PHE A 70 -2.73 -0.65 -2.87
CA PHE A 70 -2.94 0.75 -2.50
C PHE A 70 -4.07 0.88 -1.48
N ILE A 71 -3.95 1.84 -0.57
CA ILE A 71 -4.98 2.11 0.44
C ILE A 71 -5.42 3.56 0.39
N TYR A 72 -6.72 3.77 0.46
CA TYR A 72 -7.28 5.10 0.64
C TYR A 72 -7.06 5.57 2.07
N VAL A 73 -6.46 6.76 2.24
CA VAL A 73 -6.35 7.43 3.54
C VAL A 73 -7.16 8.73 3.47
N PRO A 74 -8.29 8.85 4.20
CA PRO A 74 -9.08 10.08 4.18
C PRO A 74 -8.28 11.24 4.78
N PRO A 75 -8.35 12.46 4.22
CA PRO A 75 -7.67 13.62 4.81
C PRO A 75 -8.11 13.82 6.25
N SER A 76 -7.17 13.95 7.19
CA SER A 76 -7.54 14.36 8.55
C SER A 76 -7.95 15.83 8.51
N PRO A 77 -9.12 16.21 9.05
CA PRO A 77 -9.43 17.60 9.28
C PRO A 77 -8.41 18.18 10.26
N ALA A 78 -7.83 19.33 9.92
CA ALA A 78 -6.98 20.08 10.84
C ALA A 78 -7.70 20.28 12.19
N PRO A 79 -6.97 20.35 13.33
CA PRO A 79 -7.59 20.54 14.63
C PRO A 79 -8.44 21.81 14.63
N THR A 80 -9.75 21.64 14.61
CA THR A 80 -10.72 22.73 14.69
C THR A 80 -10.54 23.38 16.06
N ASN A 81 -9.86 24.54 16.08
CA ASN A 81 -9.69 25.37 17.27
C ASN A 81 -11.08 25.78 17.81
N THR A 82 -11.60 24.93 18.68
CA THR A 82 -12.86 25.13 19.38
C THR A 82 -12.49 25.90 20.64
N PRO A 83 -12.98 27.15 20.84
CA PRO A 83 -12.59 27.94 22.00
C PRO A 83 -13.23 27.40 23.29
N GLN A 84 -12.64 26.35 23.84
CA GLN A 84 -12.93 25.87 25.19
C GLN A 84 -12.33 26.85 26.20
N SER A 85 -13.19 27.68 26.78
CA SER A 85 -12.87 28.41 28.01
C SER A 85 -12.65 27.45 29.18
N THR A 86 -11.86 27.89 30.17
CA THR A 86 -11.72 27.31 31.53
C THR A 86 -10.50 26.40 31.79
N SER A 87 -9.32 27.03 31.80
CA SER A 87 -8.28 26.93 32.85
C SER A 87 -8.00 25.59 33.59
N GLN A 88 -6.80 25.01 33.36
CA GLN A 88 -5.88 24.49 34.40
C GLN A 88 -4.44 24.27 33.83
N PRO A 89 -3.38 24.24 34.67
CA PRO A 89 -1.96 24.24 34.23
C PRO A 89 -1.36 22.82 34.03
N PRO A 90 -0.15 22.69 33.43
CA PRO A 90 0.23 21.50 32.66
C PRO A 90 1.08 20.46 33.41
N GLN A 91 0.92 19.17 33.06
CA GLN A 91 1.91 18.12 33.34
C GLN A 91 2.09 17.12 32.18
N SER A 92 3.32 17.10 31.66
CA SER A 92 4.08 15.90 31.24
C SER A 92 3.69 15.11 29.99
N GLN A 93 4.45 15.41 28.92
CA GLN A 93 5.07 14.44 27.99
C GLN A 93 4.18 13.47 27.18
N SER A 94 3.93 13.83 25.93
CA SER A 94 3.84 12.89 24.80
C SER A 94 4.33 13.60 23.53
N GLN A 95 4.93 12.87 22.60
CA GLN A 95 5.68 13.45 21.48
C GLN A 95 4.76 14.19 20.50
N SER A 96 4.96 15.49 20.36
CA SER A 96 4.36 16.30 19.31
C SER A 96 4.99 15.98 17.96
N GLN A 97 4.46 14.99 17.23
CA GLN A 97 4.59 15.00 15.78
C GLN A 97 3.74 16.16 15.25
N THR A 98 4.35 17.00 14.43
CA THR A 98 3.67 18.17 13.85
C THR A 98 2.67 17.69 12.80
N GLU A 99 1.40 17.50 13.21
CA GLU A 99 0.28 17.17 12.31
C GLU A 99 0.00 18.35 11.36
N GLN A 100 0.83 18.44 10.33
CA GLN A 100 0.54 19.20 9.12
C GLN A 100 -0.78 18.66 8.53
N PRO A 101 -1.67 19.54 8.02
CA PRO A 101 -2.94 19.11 7.43
C PRO A 101 -2.64 18.20 6.23
N PHE A 102 -2.83 16.89 6.40
CA PHE A 102 -2.48 15.96 5.35
C PHE A 102 -3.60 15.94 4.29
N SER A 103 -3.25 16.33 3.07
CA SER A 103 -4.03 15.95 1.90
C SER A 103 -4.12 14.42 1.87
N GLY A 104 -5.34 13.90 1.84
CA GLY A 104 -5.61 12.46 1.87
C GLY A 104 -4.88 11.72 0.77
N ARG A 105 -4.69 10.41 0.95
CA ARG A 105 -3.96 9.57 -0.01
C ARG A 105 -5.00 8.81 -0.84
N PRO A 106 -5.28 9.25 -2.09
CA PRO A 106 -6.20 8.53 -2.97
C PRO A 106 -5.59 7.20 -3.42
N ILE A 107 -6.38 6.39 -4.14
CA ILE A 107 -5.89 5.23 -4.88
C ILE A 107 -5.61 5.68 -6.33
N PRO A 108 -4.38 5.54 -6.86
CA PRO A 108 -4.04 6.02 -8.20
C PRO A 108 -4.93 5.33 -9.25
N ILE A 109 -5.34 6.07 -10.27
CA ILE A 109 -6.03 5.53 -11.46
C ILE A 109 -4.95 5.04 -12.42
N HIS A 110 -4.98 3.76 -12.80
CA HIS A 110 -3.97 3.13 -13.65
C HIS A 110 -4.55 1.86 -14.30
N PRO A 111 -4.16 1.49 -15.54
CA PRO A 111 -4.65 0.29 -16.22
C PRO A 111 -4.43 -1.04 -15.48
N HIS A 112 -3.52 -1.07 -14.50
CA HIS A 112 -3.23 -2.24 -13.66
C HIS A 112 -3.59 -2.03 -12.17
N ILE A 113 -4.34 -0.98 -11.81
CA ILE A 113 -4.73 -0.71 -10.41
C ILE A 113 -6.25 -0.55 -10.30
N TYR A 114 -6.87 -1.49 -9.60
CA TYR A 114 -8.31 -1.49 -9.33
C TYR A 114 -8.72 -0.38 -8.35
N SER A 115 -9.98 0.02 -8.36
CA SER A 115 -10.53 1.07 -7.49
C SER A 115 -10.54 0.68 -6.00
N ASN A 116 -10.54 -0.61 -5.68
CA ASN A 116 -10.30 -1.14 -4.33
C ASN A 116 -8.82 -1.19 -3.93
N GLY A 117 -7.91 -0.76 -4.80
CA GLY A 117 -6.47 -0.66 -4.56
C GLY A 117 -5.66 -1.91 -4.89
N ILE A 118 -6.28 -3.00 -5.35
CA ILE A 118 -5.56 -4.18 -5.83
C ILE A 118 -4.70 -3.82 -7.05
N ILE A 119 -3.48 -4.36 -7.07
CA ILE A 119 -2.53 -4.19 -8.16
C ILE A 119 -2.47 -5.49 -8.97
N CYS A 120 -2.79 -5.41 -10.26
CA CYS A 120 -2.69 -6.51 -11.21
C CYS A 120 -1.27 -6.57 -11.82
N LEU A 121 -0.29 -7.02 -11.03
CA LEU A 121 1.11 -7.17 -11.47
C LEU A 121 1.59 -8.61 -11.33
N ASP A 122 2.11 -9.17 -12.43
CA ASP A 122 2.74 -10.50 -12.47
C ASP A 122 3.88 -10.66 -11.45
N LEU A 123 4.62 -9.57 -11.17
CA LEU A 123 5.66 -9.49 -10.13
C LEU A 123 5.20 -9.94 -8.73
N LEU A 124 3.90 -9.83 -8.44
CA LEU A 124 3.27 -10.23 -7.18
C LEU A 124 2.54 -11.58 -7.28
N GLY A 125 2.38 -12.11 -8.49
CA GLY A 125 1.79 -13.41 -8.77
C GLY A 125 2.77 -14.56 -8.59
N SER A 126 2.23 -15.79 -8.67
CA SER A 126 3.00 -17.03 -8.49
C SER A 126 4.06 -17.26 -9.58
N ALA A 127 3.95 -16.60 -10.73
CA ALA A 127 4.89 -16.73 -11.86
C ALA A 127 6.04 -15.71 -11.79
N GLY A 128 5.75 -14.44 -11.47
CA GLY A 128 6.75 -13.37 -11.41
C GLY A 128 7.40 -13.14 -10.04
N TRP A 129 6.83 -13.63 -8.94
CA TRP A 129 7.47 -13.50 -7.62
C TRP A 129 8.70 -14.40 -7.50
N SER A 130 9.76 -13.84 -6.91
CA SER A 130 10.96 -14.60 -6.52
C SER A 130 11.42 -14.19 -5.12
N PRO A 131 11.88 -15.13 -4.26
CA PRO A 131 12.37 -14.80 -2.91
C PRO A 131 13.58 -13.85 -2.87
N VAL A 132 14.20 -13.54 -4.02
CA VAL A 132 15.23 -12.49 -4.14
C VAL A 132 14.63 -11.07 -4.04
N GLN A 133 13.35 -10.90 -4.38
CA GLN A 133 12.66 -9.61 -4.33
C GLN A 133 12.45 -9.15 -2.89
N SER A 134 12.41 -7.83 -2.70
CA SER A 134 12.31 -7.13 -1.42
C SER A 134 11.22 -6.06 -1.48
N VAL A 135 10.80 -5.53 -0.33
CA VAL A 135 9.86 -4.41 -0.26
C VAL A 135 10.35 -3.22 -1.10
N GLU A 136 11.65 -2.95 -1.06
CA GLU A 136 12.31 -1.89 -1.83
C GLU A 136 12.22 -2.12 -3.35
N SER A 137 12.52 -3.34 -3.84
CA SER A 137 12.44 -3.63 -5.28
C SER A 137 11.00 -3.64 -5.79
N VAL A 138 10.04 -4.09 -4.98
CA VAL A 138 8.61 -3.97 -5.31
C VAL A 138 8.18 -2.50 -5.38
N CYS A 139 8.57 -1.66 -4.41
CA CYS A 139 8.28 -0.22 -4.46
C CYS A 139 8.89 0.46 -5.69
N MET A 140 10.13 0.15 -6.07
CA MET A 140 10.76 0.68 -7.29
C MET A 140 10.00 0.25 -8.56
N SER A 141 9.59 -1.01 -8.65
CA SER A 141 8.79 -1.51 -9.78
C SER A 141 7.44 -0.80 -9.89
N ILE A 142 6.75 -0.58 -8.76
CA ILE A 142 5.48 0.16 -8.73
C ILE A 142 5.70 1.64 -9.08
N GLN A 143 6.79 2.27 -8.60
CA GLN A 143 7.13 3.65 -8.95
C GLN A 143 7.35 3.80 -10.46
N SER A 144 8.14 2.90 -11.06
CA SER A 144 8.40 2.85 -12.50
C SER A 144 7.12 2.62 -13.32
N MET A 145 6.24 1.72 -12.85
CA MET A 145 4.94 1.46 -13.46
C MET A 145 4.03 2.71 -13.47
N LEU A 146 4.04 3.50 -12.39
CA LEU A 146 3.31 4.76 -12.32
C LEU A 146 3.98 5.83 -13.20
N THR A 147 5.31 6.00 -13.14
CA THR A 147 6.06 6.93 -14.01
C THR A 147 5.75 6.71 -15.49
N GLY A 148 5.76 5.45 -15.95
CA GLY A 148 5.55 5.09 -17.35
C GLY A 148 4.10 5.18 -17.85
N ASN A 149 3.12 5.46 -16.98
CA ASN A 149 1.71 5.49 -17.39
C ASN A 149 1.35 6.77 -18.14
N THR A 150 0.66 6.62 -19.28
CA THR A 150 0.14 7.72 -20.10
C THR A 150 -1.39 7.78 -20.11
N LYS A 151 -2.08 6.83 -19.46
CA LYS A 151 -3.53 6.69 -19.54
C LYS A 151 -4.22 6.80 -18.17
N ASN A 152 -5.21 7.69 -18.07
CA ASN A 152 -6.01 7.85 -16.86
C ASN A 152 -7.24 6.91 -16.85
N GLU A 153 -7.02 5.60 -17.06
CA GLU A 153 -8.08 4.58 -17.13
C GLU A 153 -7.91 3.50 -16.04
N ARG A 154 -9.00 2.82 -15.68
CA ARG A 154 -9.03 1.66 -14.77
C ARG A 154 -8.88 0.34 -15.56
N PRO A 155 -8.53 -0.78 -14.91
CA PRO A 155 -8.54 -2.09 -15.55
C PRO A 155 -9.93 -2.45 -16.09
N GLN A 156 -10.00 -3.25 -17.15
CA GLN A 156 -11.27 -3.76 -17.66
C GLN A 156 -11.95 -4.63 -16.59
N GLY A 157 -13.25 -4.38 -16.34
CA GLY A 157 -14.02 -5.12 -15.33
C GLY A 157 -13.85 -4.64 -13.88
N ASP A 158 -13.28 -3.44 -13.66
CA ASP A 158 -13.02 -2.87 -12.33
C ASP A 158 -14.20 -2.97 -11.34
N GLU A 159 -15.40 -2.53 -11.74
CA GLU A 159 -16.58 -2.59 -10.89
C GLU A 159 -16.97 -4.03 -10.51
N ALA A 160 -17.03 -4.95 -11.49
CA ALA A 160 -17.40 -6.34 -11.24
C ALA A 160 -16.37 -7.05 -10.34
N PHE A 161 -15.08 -6.73 -10.54
CA PHE A 161 -14.00 -7.21 -9.71
C PHE A 161 -14.10 -6.71 -8.27
N CYS A 162 -14.29 -5.39 -8.08
CA CYS A 162 -14.41 -4.78 -6.76
C CYS A 162 -15.69 -5.22 -6.02
N GLN A 163 -16.80 -5.45 -6.74
CA GLN A 163 -18.01 -6.06 -6.18
C GLN A 163 -17.79 -7.51 -5.73
N SER A 164 -16.98 -8.29 -6.47
CA SER A 164 -16.68 -9.69 -6.13
C SER A 164 -15.70 -9.84 -4.96
N MET A 165 -14.72 -8.93 -4.86
CA MET A 165 -13.65 -8.95 -3.85
C MET A 165 -13.97 -8.14 -2.58
N GLY A 166 -14.92 -7.20 -2.67
CA GLY A 166 -15.21 -6.25 -1.60
C GLY A 166 -14.17 -5.12 -1.48
N VAL A 167 -14.23 -4.40 -0.36
CA VAL A 167 -13.31 -3.31 -0.01
C VAL A 167 -12.45 -3.70 1.19
N ARG A 168 -11.19 -3.23 1.23
CA ARG A 168 -10.31 -3.42 2.38
C ARG A 168 -10.86 -2.66 3.59
N GLY A 169 -11.29 -3.39 4.61
CA GLY A 169 -11.67 -2.83 5.91
C GLY A 169 -10.44 -2.48 6.77
N PRO A 170 -10.65 -1.89 7.96
CA PRO A 170 -9.55 -1.50 8.86
C PRO A 170 -8.75 -2.69 9.41
N GLU A 171 -9.31 -3.90 9.46
CA GLU A 171 -8.59 -5.15 9.80
C GLU A 171 -8.07 -5.90 8.54
N GLY A 172 -8.16 -5.34 7.34
CA GLY A 172 -7.78 -5.98 6.08
C GLY A 172 -8.97 -6.42 5.21
N TRP A 173 -8.76 -7.41 4.34
CA TRP A 173 -9.80 -7.91 3.43
C TRP A 173 -10.91 -8.67 4.17
N SER A 174 -12.17 -8.39 3.85
CA SER A 174 -13.34 -9.09 4.41
C SER A 174 -13.30 -10.56 4.00
N GLY A 175 -12.80 -11.42 4.88
CA GLY A 175 -12.53 -12.84 4.62
C GLY A 175 -11.27 -13.37 5.31
N TRP A 176 -10.34 -12.49 5.72
CA TRP A 176 -9.09 -12.86 6.40
C TRP A 176 -9.31 -13.54 7.78
N ARG A 177 -10.42 -13.24 8.47
CA ARG A 177 -10.72 -13.71 9.84
C ARG A 177 -11.52 -15.03 9.87
N GLY A 178 -11.13 -15.99 9.05
CA GLY A 178 -11.54 -17.40 9.16
C GLY A 178 -12.73 -17.81 8.28
N GLY A 179 -12.48 -18.77 7.37
CA GLY A 179 -13.51 -19.54 6.68
C GLY A 179 -14.02 -18.94 5.37
N ARG A 180 -13.45 -19.39 4.24
CA ARG A 180 -13.97 -19.21 2.86
C ARG A 180 -13.97 -17.78 2.28
N GLY A 181 -13.09 -16.89 2.76
CA GLY A 181 -12.72 -15.69 2.00
C GLY A 181 -11.66 -16.01 0.94
N ARG A 182 -11.79 -15.46 -0.27
CA ARG A 182 -10.69 -15.44 -1.26
C ARG A 182 -9.65 -14.40 -0.84
N GLY A 183 -8.41 -14.81 -0.60
CA GLY A 183 -7.30 -13.87 -0.44
C GLY A 183 -6.88 -13.29 -1.79
N LEU A 184 -5.98 -12.30 -1.81
CA LEU A 184 -5.46 -11.72 -3.06
C LEU A 184 -4.83 -12.77 -4.00
N LYS A 185 -4.33 -13.87 -3.43
CA LYS A 185 -3.77 -15.04 -4.13
C LYS A 185 -4.80 -16.03 -4.68
N ASP A 186 -6.04 -15.99 -4.21
CA ASP A 186 -7.15 -16.78 -4.76
C ASP A 186 -7.88 -16.02 -5.89
N VAL A 187 -7.34 -14.86 -6.26
CA VAL A 187 -7.84 -14.01 -7.33
C VAL A 187 -7.28 -14.48 -8.66
N ARG A 188 -8.16 -14.93 -9.55
CA ARG A 188 -7.83 -15.07 -10.96
C ARG A 188 -7.96 -13.70 -11.63
N PHE A 189 -6.83 -13.10 -11.99
CA PHE A 189 -6.81 -11.83 -12.74
C PHE A 189 -7.25 -12.06 -14.18
N ALA A 190 -7.70 -11.00 -14.87
CA ALA A 190 -8.16 -11.11 -16.26
C ALA A 190 -7.06 -11.51 -17.27
N TYR A 191 -5.79 -11.47 -16.86
CA TYR A 191 -4.63 -11.92 -17.63
C TYR A 191 -4.16 -13.35 -17.27
N ASP A 192 -4.78 -13.99 -16.27
CA ASP A 192 -4.49 -15.37 -15.81
C ASP A 192 -5.38 -16.40 -16.53
N ASP A 193 -5.89 -16.05 -17.71
CA ASP A 193 -6.67 -16.95 -18.57
C ASP A 193 -5.87 -17.28 -19.83
N ASP A 194 -5.31 -18.50 -19.88
CA ASP A 194 -4.52 -19.08 -20.98
C ASP A 194 -5.31 -19.31 -22.29
N THR A 195 -6.25 -18.43 -22.64
CA THR A 195 -7.07 -18.51 -23.87
C THR A 195 -6.69 -17.47 -24.93
N VAL A 196 -5.53 -16.82 -24.81
CA VAL A 196 -4.92 -15.92 -25.81
C VAL A 196 -3.46 -16.25 -26.10
#